data_AF-A0A847E4I1-F1
#
_entry.id   AF-A0A847E4I1-F1
#
_cell.length_a   1.000
_cell.length_b   1.000
_cell.length_c   1.000
_cell.angle_alpha   90.00
_cell.angle_beta   90.00
_cell.angle_gamma   90.00
#
_symmetry.space_group_name_H-M   'P 1'
#
loop_
_entity.id
_entity.type
_entity.pdbx_description
1 polymer ?
#
loop_
_entity_poly.entity_id
_entity_poly.type
_entity_poly.pdbx_seq_one_letter_code
_entity_poly.pdbx_strand_id
1 'polypeptide(L)'
;MAELSDEELLLLSTLIYEDTVASGDKDIVDVAALVDHYNKLDDEEWAEIVWRADFGHMQTRLDDGEGTRDPQQEFMNILSQIEANPDLMELEIKNPVLADGGRDGITAVCFVDPDDGTATVAIRGTDASYVSWKDNFEQAGWFGMTAMERATVLHTYLRHDGSVKAAADALYLHRNTVNYKIAKAAEILNMDLSSLDSRMQLLLSFMLYDMVC
;
A
#
# COMPACT_ATOMS: atom_id res chain seq x y z
N MET A 1 21.74 -2.56 0.89
CA MET A 1 21.29 -3.66 1.77
C MET A 1 21.11 -5.02 1.07
N ALA A 2 21.17 -6.14 1.81
CA ALA A 2 20.56 -7.40 1.38
C ALA A 2 19.01 -7.30 1.44
N GLU A 3 18.29 -8.16 0.72
CA GLU A 3 16.83 -8.21 0.81
C GLU A 3 16.40 -8.52 2.26
N LEU A 4 15.57 -7.67 2.86
CA LEU A 4 15.10 -7.83 4.24
C LEU A 4 14.36 -9.17 4.38
N SER A 5 14.60 -9.85 5.49
CA SER A 5 13.91 -11.10 5.86
C SER A 5 12.47 -10.87 6.26
N ASP A 6 11.65 -11.93 6.23
CA ASP A 6 10.25 -11.88 6.68
C ASP A 6 10.12 -11.41 8.15
N GLU A 7 11.10 -11.75 9.00
CA GLU A 7 11.14 -11.33 10.40
C GLU A 7 11.41 -9.83 10.53
N GLU A 8 12.36 -9.30 9.77
CA GLU A 8 12.66 -7.87 9.73
C GLU A 8 11.49 -7.05 9.17
N LEU A 9 10.84 -7.56 8.12
CA LEU A 9 9.63 -6.95 7.58
C LEU A 9 8.49 -6.92 8.60
N LEU A 10 8.35 -7.99 9.41
CA LEU A 10 7.35 -8.03 10.47
C LEU A 10 7.64 -6.99 11.56
N LEU A 11 8.90 -6.86 11.98
CA LEU A 11 9.32 -5.83 12.94
C LEU A 11 9.02 -4.41 12.42
N LEU A 12 9.43 -4.10 11.18
CA LEU A 12 9.15 -2.80 10.55
C LEU A 12 7.65 -2.55 10.35
N SER A 13 6.88 -3.59 9.99
CA SER A 13 5.43 -3.51 9.91
C SER A 13 4.76 -3.25 11.26
N THR A 14 5.49 -3.45 12.36
CA THR A 14 4.93 -3.13 13.68
C THR A 14 5.08 -1.65 14.02
N LEU A 15 6.10 -0.97 13.47
CA LEU A 15 6.31 0.47 13.66
C LEU A 15 5.18 1.32 13.05
N ILE A 16 4.50 0.85 12.00
CA ILE A 16 3.34 1.53 11.37
C ILE A 16 2.05 1.47 12.20
N TYR A 17 2.02 0.74 13.33
CA TYR A 17 0.87 0.77 14.25
C TYR A 17 0.89 1.96 15.21
N GLU A 18 1.99 2.69 15.20
CA GLU A 18 2.23 3.80 16.08
C GLU A 18 1.59 5.08 15.51
N ASP A 19 0.89 5.83 16.37
CA ASP A 19 0.07 6.98 16.00
C ASP A 19 0.91 8.21 15.61
N THR A 20 2.15 8.35 16.09
CA THR A 20 3.13 9.37 15.67
C THR A 20 3.72 9.13 14.28
N VAL A 21 3.94 7.87 13.86
CA VAL A 21 4.28 7.53 12.47
C VAL A 21 3.07 7.74 11.55
N ALA A 22 1.86 7.41 12.03
CA ALA A 22 0.61 7.53 11.28
C ALA A 22 -0.03 8.93 11.30
N SER A 23 0.40 9.85 12.17
CA SER A 23 -0.09 11.25 12.20
C SER A 23 0.79 12.20 11.41
N GLY A 24 2.03 11.79 11.09
CA GLY A 24 2.99 12.63 10.36
C GLY A 24 3.41 13.90 11.11
N ASP A 25 3.12 13.97 12.41
CA ASP A 25 3.20 15.19 13.23
C ASP A 25 4.52 15.31 14.02
N LYS A 26 5.51 14.47 13.71
CA LYS A 26 6.86 14.60 14.25
C LYS A 26 7.86 14.45 13.12
N ASP A 27 8.82 15.37 13.06
CA ASP A 27 10.00 15.33 12.21
C ASP A 27 10.90 14.13 12.58
N ILE A 28 10.43 12.91 12.39
CA ILE A 28 11.21 11.68 12.59
C ILE A 28 11.65 11.21 11.22
N VAL A 29 12.95 11.35 10.97
CA VAL A 29 13.55 11.18 9.65
C VAL A 29 14.14 9.76 9.50
N ASP A 30 14.44 9.08 10.61
CA ASP A 30 15.07 7.75 10.63
C ASP A 30 14.54 6.84 11.75
N VAL A 31 14.76 5.53 11.59
CA VAL A 31 14.32 4.48 12.53
C VAL A 31 15.00 4.62 13.89
N ALA A 32 16.28 5.01 13.92
CA ALA A 32 17.02 5.16 15.17
C ALA A 32 16.42 6.24 16.09
N ALA A 33 16.02 7.39 15.53
CA ALA A 33 15.37 8.47 16.27
C ALA A 33 14.01 8.03 16.86
N LEU A 34 13.26 7.18 16.14
CA LEU A 34 12.01 6.63 16.64
C LEU A 34 12.26 5.71 17.85
N VAL A 35 13.22 4.79 17.75
CA VAL A 35 13.59 3.88 18.85
C VAL A 35 14.07 4.67 20.07
N ASP A 36 14.95 5.65 19.87
CA ASP A 36 15.48 6.51 20.94
C ASP A 36 14.38 7.33 21.62
N HIS A 37 13.36 7.78 20.88
CA HIS A 37 12.21 8.47 21.45
C HIS A 37 11.47 7.59 22.46
N TYR A 38 11.12 6.36 22.10
CA TYR A 38 10.38 5.44 22.97
C TYR A 38 11.19 4.97 24.17
N ASN A 39 12.47 4.70 23.97
CA ASN A 39 13.37 4.30 25.06
C ASN A 39 13.54 5.40 26.13
N LYS A 40 13.19 6.66 25.83
CA LYS A 40 13.28 7.80 26.75
C LYS A 40 11.98 8.16 27.45
N LEU A 41 10.85 7.61 27.03
CA LEU A 41 9.56 7.90 27.65
C LEU A 41 9.53 7.39 29.09
N ASP A 42 9.01 8.20 30.00
CA ASP A 42 8.71 7.79 31.37
C ASP A 42 7.35 7.09 31.50
N ASP A 43 7.06 6.52 32.68
CA ASP A 43 5.83 5.76 32.93
C ASP A 43 4.55 6.60 32.73
N GLU A 44 4.60 7.91 33.01
CA GLU A 44 3.45 8.81 32.82
C GLU A 44 3.23 9.07 31.32
N GLU A 45 4.31 9.34 30.57
CA GLU A 45 4.25 9.53 29.12
C GLU A 45 3.80 8.26 28.38
N TRP A 46 4.25 7.08 28.83
CA TRP A 46 3.78 5.80 28.31
C TRP A 46 2.28 5.60 28.53
N ALA A 47 1.75 6.04 29.68
CA ALA A 47 0.33 5.91 30.00
C ALA A 47 -0.57 6.82 29.12
N GLU A 48 0.00 7.86 28.51
CA GLU A 48 -0.72 8.75 27.58
C GLU A 48 -0.75 8.22 26.14
N ILE A 49 0.04 7.18 25.81
CA ILE A 49 0.06 6.57 24.48
C ILE A 49 -1.31 5.96 24.15
N VAL A 50 -1.86 6.36 23.00
CA VAL A 50 -3.10 5.77 22.47
C VAL A 50 -2.77 4.55 21.60
N TRP A 51 -2.99 3.36 22.14
CA TRP A 51 -2.80 2.10 21.40
C TRP A 51 -3.87 1.92 20.32
N ARG A 52 -3.42 1.58 19.11
CA ARG A 52 -4.30 1.27 17.98
C ARG A 52 -4.12 -0.18 17.52
N ALA A 53 -5.07 -0.65 16.71
CA ALA A 53 -4.98 -1.94 16.03
C ALA A 53 -4.82 -3.14 16.96
N ASP A 54 -3.90 -4.06 16.66
CA ASP A 54 -3.59 -5.23 17.47
C ASP A 54 -3.20 -4.86 18.90
N PHE A 55 -2.39 -3.80 19.11
CA PHE A 55 -2.10 -3.32 20.46
C PHE A 55 -3.35 -2.76 21.17
N GLY A 56 -4.17 -1.99 20.47
CA GLY A 56 -5.45 -1.51 21.01
C GLY A 56 -6.43 -2.66 21.34
N HIS A 57 -6.43 -3.71 20.51
CA HIS A 57 -7.22 -4.91 20.75
C HIS A 57 -6.69 -5.71 21.95
N MET A 58 -5.37 -5.85 22.07
CA MET A 58 -4.72 -6.44 23.25
C MET A 58 -5.08 -5.67 24.52
N GLN A 59 -4.99 -4.34 24.49
CA GLN A 59 -5.37 -3.48 25.61
C GLN A 59 -6.83 -3.69 26.02
N THR A 60 -7.75 -3.67 25.04
CA THR A 60 -9.18 -3.88 25.30
C THR A 60 -9.43 -5.23 26.00
N ARG A 61 -8.71 -6.28 25.59
CA ARG A 61 -8.78 -7.61 26.22
C ARG A 61 -8.14 -7.67 27.61
N LEU A 62 -7.18 -6.82 27.94
CA LEU A 62 -6.70 -6.74 29.32
C LEU A 62 -7.75 -6.07 30.21
N ASP A 63 -8.37 -5.00 29.70
CA ASP A 63 -9.37 -4.22 30.42
C ASP A 63 -10.65 -5.03 30.73
N ASP A 64 -11.01 -5.99 29.87
CA ASP A 64 -12.12 -6.92 30.09
C ASP A 64 -11.76 -8.18 30.92
N GLY A 65 -10.48 -8.33 31.29
CA GLY A 65 -9.97 -9.45 32.08
C GLY A 65 -9.68 -10.72 31.28
N GLU A 66 -9.74 -10.69 29.95
CA GLU A 66 -9.46 -11.84 29.08
C GLU A 66 -8.04 -11.87 28.47
N GLY A 67 -7.19 -10.90 28.79
CA GLY A 67 -5.87 -10.69 28.21
C GLY A 67 -4.72 -11.25 29.05
N THR A 68 -3.68 -11.78 28.39
CA THR A 68 -2.44 -12.27 29.03
C THR A 68 -1.17 -11.57 28.54
N ARG A 69 -1.28 -10.74 27.50
CA ARG A 69 -0.15 -10.04 26.87
C ARG A 69 -0.32 -8.54 27.07
N ASP A 70 0.71 -7.89 27.56
CA ASP A 70 0.77 -6.45 27.79
C ASP A 70 1.24 -5.74 26.50
N PRO A 71 0.42 -4.84 25.91
CA PRO A 71 0.77 -4.18 24.65
C PRO A 71 2.03 -3.32 24.75
N GLN A 72 2.26 -2.64 25.86
CA GLN A 72 3.46 -1.83 26.07
C GLN A 72 4.70 -2.72 26.12
N GLN A 73 4.65 -3.80 26.91
CA GLN A 73 5.77 -4.73 27.02
C GLN A 73 6.10 -5.40 25.68
N GLU A 74 5.08 -5.78 24.91
CA GLU A 74 5.25 -6.36 23.58
C GLU A 74 5.88 -5.36 22.60
N PHE A 75 5.45 -4.11 22.61
CA PHE A 75 6.04 -3.06 21.77
C PHE A 75 7.50 -2.80 22.14
N MET A 76 7.83 -2.73 23.43
CA MET A 76 9.22 -2.59 23.90
C MET A 76 10.11 -3.77 23.48
N ASN A 77 9.58 -4.99 23.47
CA ASN A 77 10.33 -6.15 22.99
C ASN A 77 10.65 -6.05 21.49
N ILE A 78 9.74 -5.47 20.71
CA ILE A 78 9.94 -5.24 19.27
C ILE A 78 11.00 -4.16 19.05
N LEU A 79 10.90 -3.03 19.77
CA LEU A 79 11.90 -1.96 19.71
C LEU A 79 13.30 -2.48 20.06
N SER A 80 13.42 -3.34 21.08
CA SER A 80 14.70 -3.94 21.45
C SER A 80 15.27 -4.85 20.35
N GLN A 81 14.42 -5.57 19.61
CA GLN A 81 14.87 -6.39 18.46
C GLN A 81 15.32 -5.53 17.28
N ILE A 82 14.62 -4.42 17.02
CA ILE A 82 15.01 -3.45 15.99
C ILE A 82 16.34 -2.80 16.37
N GLU A 83 16.49 -2.34 17.61
CA GLU A 83 17.73 -1.73 18.14
C GLU A 83 18.92 -2.69 18.04
N ALA A 84 18.70 -3.99 18.22
CA ALA A 84 19.72 -5.02 18.09
C ALA A 84 20.11 -5.32 16.63
N ASN A 85 19.40 -4.78 15.64
CA ASN A 85 19.66 -4.97 14.21
C ASN A 85 20.21 -3.67 13.58
N PRO A 86 21.53 -3.57 13.33
CA PRO A 86 22.14 -2.37 12.75
C PRO A 86 21.55 -1.97 11.39
N ASP A 87 21.24 -2.94 10.54
CA ASP A 87 20.73 -2.69 9.18
C ASP A 87 19.36 -2.00 9.23
N LEU A 88 18.53 -2.31 10.24
CA LEU A 88 17.24 -1.63 10.44
C LEU A 88 17.39 -0.23 11.02
N MET A 89 18.37 -0.03 11.91
CA MET A 89 18.62 1.26 12.56
C MET A 89 19.16 2.33 11.60
N GLU A 90 19.74 1.92 10.46
CA GLU A 90 20.25 2.82 9.41
C GLU A 90 19.16 3.31 8.43
N LEU A 91 17.94 2.77 8.51
CA LEU A 91 16.85 3.11 7.58
C LEU A 91 16.23 4.49 7.86
N GLU A 92 15.96 5.23 6.78
CA GLU A 92 15.17 6.47 6.80
C GLU A 92 13.68 6.22 6.55
N ILE A 93 12.80 6.90 7.28
CA ILE A 93 11.35 6.82 7.09
C ILE A 93 10.92 7.93 6.13
N LYS A 94 10.30 7.56 5.00
CA LYS A 94 9.83 8.49 3.96
C LYS A 94 8.40 8.19 3.53
N ASN A 95 7.77 9.23 2.97
CA ASN A 95 6.47 9.18 2.31
C ASN A 95 5.37 8.45 3.12
N PRO A 96 5.15 8.80 4.40
CA PRO A 96 4.10 8.16 5.18
C PRO A 96 2.73 8.50 4.57
N VAL A 97 1.97 7.47 4.19
CA VAL A 97 0.57 7.57 3.80
C VAL A 97 -0.25 7.34 5.05
N LEU A 98 -1.00 8.34 5.46
CA LEU A 98 -1.74 8.33 6.71
C LEU A 98 -3.17 7.83 6.50
N ALA A 99 -3.65 6.97 7.40
CA ALA A 99 -5.07 6.63 7.47
C ALA A 99 -5.87 7.86 7.92
N ASP A 100 -6.99 8.14 7.28
CA ASP A 100 -7.93 9.21 7.67
C ASP A 100 -8.68 8.95 8.98
N GLY A 101 -8.27 7.92 9.75
CA GLY A 101 -8.94 7.45 10.95
C GLY A 101 -10.17 6.57 10.69
N GLY A 102 -10.54 6.33 9.42
CA GLY A 102 -11.61 5.41 9.05
C GLY A 102 -11.21 3.93 9.19
N ARG A 103 -12.21 3.04 9.34
CA ARG A 103 -11.99 1.57 9.40
C ARG A 103 -11.36 0.99 8.14
N ASP A 104 -11.47 1.70 7.03
CA ASP A 104 -10.98 1.28 5.71
C ASP A 104 -9.65 1.94 5.33
N GLY A 105 -9.09 2.79 6.19
CA GLY A 105 -7.86 3.54 5.92
C GLY A 105 -6.63 2.65 5.86
N ILE A 106 -5.69 3.00 4.98
CA ILE A 106 -4.35 2.40 4.92
C ILE A 106 -3.34 3.34 5.53
N THR A 107 -2.47 2.75 6.34
CA THR A 107 -1.21 3.39 6.70
C THR A 107 -0.11 2.70 5.92
N ALA A 108 0.74 3.47 5.23
CA ALA A 108 1.92 2.93 4.56
C ALA A 108 3.13 3.81 4.84
N VAL A 109 4.30 3.19 4.95
CA VAL A 109 5.56 3.89 5.18
C VAL A 109 6.62 3.29 4.27
N CYS A 110 7.45 4.14 3.67
CA CYS A 110 8.61 3.73 2.90
C CYS A 110 9.85 3.84 3.78
N PHE A 111 10.57 2.74 3.97
CA PHE A 111 11.88 2.70 4.60
C PHE A 111 12.95 2.74 3.50
N VAL A 112 13.91 3.64 3.59
CA VAL A 112 14.92 3.85 2.55
C VAL A 112 16.31 3.73 3.15
N ASP A 113 17.13 2.87 2.56
CA ASP A 113 18.57 2.81 2.81
C ASP A 113 19.21 4.10 2.25
N PRO A 114 19.84 4.96 3.07
CA PRO A 114 20.43 6.19 2.59
C PRO A 114 21.71 5.98 1.77
N ASP A 115 22.40 4.85 1.93
CA ASP A 115 23.68 4.58 1.27
C ASP A 115 23.49 4.15 -0.19
N ASP A 116 22.49 3.33 -0.47
CA ASP A 116 22.22 2.82 -1.83
C ASP A 116 20.86 3.21 -2.42
N GLY A 117 19.98 3.82 -1.63
CA GLY A 117 18.66 4.27 -2.04
C GLY A 117 17.61 3.15 -2.17
N THR A 118 17.92 1.93 -1.73
CA THR A 118 16.98 0.81 -1.74
C THR A 118 15.80 1.13 -0.83
N ALA A 119 14.60 0.87 -1.32
CA ALA A 119 13.36 1.22 -0.63
C ALA A 119 12.52 -0.04 -0.34
N THR A 120 12.02 -0.14 0.89
CA THR A 120 11.07 -1.15 1.33
C THR A 120 9.80 -0.45 1.80
N VAL A 121 8.64 -0.88 1.31
CA VAL A 121 7.36 -0.30 1.73
C VAL A 121 6.65 -1.26 2.67
N ALA A 122 6.35 -0.82 3.89
CA ALA A 122 5.46 -1.52 4.80
C ALA A 122 4.06 -0.91 4.70
N ILE A 123 3.05 -1.77 4.66
CA ILE A 123 1.65 -1.38 4.49
C ILE A 123 0.81 -2.07 5.55
N ARG A 124 -0.11 -1.32 6.14
CA ARG A 124 -1.15 -1.80 7.02
C ARG A 124 -2.52 -1.44 6.46
N GLY A 125 -3.43 -2.41 6.46
CA GLY A 125 -4.84 -2.25 6.11
C GLY A 125 -5.54 -3.60 6.13
N THR A 126 -6.86 -3.63 5.97
CA THR A 126 -7.54 -4.90 5.65
C THR A 126 -7.18 -5.34 4.23
N ASP A 127 -7.37 -6.62 3.89
CA ASP A 127 -7.23 -7.10 2.51
C ASP A 127 -8.06 -6.25 1.52
N ALA A 128 -9.25 -5.84 1.93
CA ALA A 128 -10.13 -4.97 1.14
C ALA A 128 -9.54 -3.56 0.96
N SER A 129 -8.96 -2.99 2.01
CA SER A 129 -8.25 -1.72 1.94
C SER A 129 -7.03 -1.82 1.03
N TYR A 130 -6.21 -2.87 1.17
CA TYR A 130 -5.00 -3.08 0.35
C TYR A 130 -5.34 -3.16 -1.13
N VAL A 131 -6.36 -3.95 -1.48
CA VAL A 131 -6.87 -4.01 -2.85
C VAL A 131 -7.32 -2.63 -3.31
N SER A 132 -8.07 -1.88 -2.50
CA SER A 132 -8.57 -0.55 -2.88
C SER A 132 -7.45 0.49 -3.05
N TRP A 133 -6.45 0.51 -2.19
CA TRP A 133 -5.28 1.40 -2.32
C TRP A 133 -4.40 1.00 -3.50
N LYS A 134 -4.14 -0.29 -3.68
CA LYS A 134 -3.42 -0.80 -4.85
C LYS A 134 -4.15 -0.42 -6.12
N ASP A 135 -5.46 -0.58 -6.13
CA ASP A 135 -6.30 -0.14 -7.25
C ASP A 135 -6.24 1.37 -7.42
N ASN A 136 -6.22 2.18 -6.36
CA ASN A 136 -6.09 3.64 -6.45
C ASN A 136 -4.70 4.07 -6.97
N PHE A 137 -3.63 3.41 -6.54
CA PHE A 137 -2.28 3.64 -7.03
C PHE A 137 -2.16 3.27 -8.51
N GLU A 138 -2.75 2.14 -8.91
CA GLU A 138 -2.81 1.72 -10.31
C GLU A 138 -3.79 2.58 -11.15
N GLN A 139 -4.86 3.11 -10.55
CA GLN A 139 -5.79 4.09 -11.15
C GLN A 139 -5.15 5.47 -11.32
N ALA A 140 -4.22 5.88 -10.43
CA ALA A 140 -3.43 7.09 -10.59
C ALA A 140 -2.64 7.07 -11.91
N GLY A 141 -2.33 5.88 -12.43
CA GLY A 141 -1.76 5.68 -13.76
C GLY A 141 -2.62 6.17 -14.93
N TRP A 142 -3.89 6.56 -14.76
CA TRP A 142 -4.65 7.19 -15.85
C TRP A 142 -4.21 8.65 -16.10
N PHE A 143 -3.96 9.41 -15.03
CA PHE A 143 -3.47 10.78 -15.09
C PHE A 143 -1.94 10.76 -15.16
N GLY A 144 -1.42 10.51 -16.36
CA GLY A 144 0.02 10.42 -16.62
C GLY A 144 0.36 9.52 -17.80
N MET A 145 -0.54 8.58 -18.14
CA MET A 145 -0.41 7.76 -19.33
C MET A 145 -0.51 8.59 -20.61
N THR A 146 0.31 8.21 -21.58
CA THR A 146 0.19 8.64 -22.97
C THR A 146 -1.09 8.08 -23.60
N ALA A 147 -1.56 8.69 -24.69
CA ALA A 147 -2.71 8.17 -25.43
C ALA A 147 -2.47 6.74 -25.94
N MET A 148 -1.22 6.39 -26.25
CA MET A 148 -0.82 5.07 -26.73
C MET A 148 -0.99 4.00 -25.66
N GLU A 149 -0.60 4.28 -24.41
CA GLU A 149 -0.74 3.33 -23.30
C GLU A 149 -2.21 3.08 -22.96
N ARG A 150 -3.06 4.11 -23.03
CA ARG A 150 -4.52 3.95 -22.87
C ARG A 150 -5.12 3.06 -23.96
N ALA A 151 -4.74 3.30 -25.21
CA ALA A 151 -5.18 2.50 -26.35
C ALA A 151 -4.70 1.05 -26.23
N THR A 152 -3.49 0.81 -25.70
CA THR A 152 -2.92 -0.52 -25.49
C THR A 152 -3.74 -1.37 -24.53
N VAL A 153 -4.21 -0.80 -23.41
CA VAL A 153 -5.05 -1.54 -22.45
C VAL A 153 -6.39 -1.93 -23.09
N LEU A 154 -7.03 -1.00 -23.79
CA LEU A 154 -8.28 -1.27 -24.50
C LEU A 154 -8.08 -2.32 -25.61
N HIS A 155 -7.04 -2.20 -26.42
CA HIS A 155 -6.75 -3.15 -27.49
C HIS A 155 -6.50 -4.55 -26.93
N THR A 156 -5.71 -4.67 -25.86
CA THR A 156 -5.43 -5.97 -25.22
C THR A 156 -6.70 -6.60 -24.65
N TYR A 157 -7.55 -5.81 -23.99
CA TYR A 157 -8.88 -6.26 -23.56
C TYR A 157 -9.73 -6.80 -24.70
N LEU A 158 -9.77 -6.10 -25.84
CA LEU A 158 -10.53 -6.52 -27.02
C LEU A 158 -9.96 -7.80 -27.65
N ARG A 159 -8.63 -7.97 -27.71
CA ARG A 159 -7.97 -9.18 -28.22
C ARG A 159 -8.17 -10.41 -27.35
N HIS A 160 -8.52 -10.21 -26.08
CA HIS A 160 -8.87 -11.28 -25.14
C HIS A 160 -10.39 -11.41 -24.96
N ASP A 161 -11.17 -11.13 -26.01
CA ASP A 161 -12.63 -11.29 -26.06
C ASP A 161 -13.41 -10.49 -25.01
N GLY A 162 -12.80 -9.43 -24.47
CA GLY A 162 -13.35 -8.65 -23.37
C GLY A 162 -13.15 -9.30 -21.99
N SER A 163 -12.20 -10.23 -21.85
CA SER A 163 -11.82 -10.81 -20.56
C SER A 163 -10.88 -9.88 -19.81
N VAL A 164 -11.41 -9.27 -18.75
CA VAL A 164 -10.65 -8.43 -17.81
C VAL A 164 -9.50 -9.20 -17.19
N LYS A 165 -9.75 -10.46 -16.79
CA LYS A 165 -8.73 -11.31 -16.16
C LYS A 165 -7.58 -11.58 -17.13
N ALA A 166 -7.89 -12.03 -18.35
CA ALA A 166 -6.85 -12.37 -19.32
C ALA A 166 -6.04 -11.14 -19.75
N ALA A 167 -6.69 -9.98 -19.89
CA ALA A 167 -6.00 -8.73 -20.19
C ALA A 167 -5.13 -8.24 -19.03
N ALA A 168 -5.58 -8.41 -17.77
CA ALA A 168 -4.81 -8.11 -16.58
C ALA A 168 -3.53 -8.97 -16.51
N ASP A 169 -3.68 -10.28 -16.72
CA ASP A 169 -2.56 -11.22 -16.76
C ASP A 169 -1.57 -10.87 -17.88
N ALA A 170 -2.06 -10.51 -19.08
CA ALA A 170 -1.23 -10.16 -20.24
C ALA A 170 -0.47 -8.84 -20.08
N LEU A 171 -1.00 -7.89 -19.30
CA LEU A 171 -0.42 -6.57 -19.08
C LEU A 171 0.34 -6.46 -17.76
N TYR A 172 0.38 -7.53 -16.95
CA TYR A 172 0.90 -7.51 -15.58
C TYR A 172 0.24 -6.42 -14.71
N LEU A 173 -1.06 -6.20 -14.92
CA LEU A 173 -1.87 -5.23 -14.15
C LEU A 173 -2.83 -5.97 -13.23
N HIS A 174 -3.32 -5.31 -12.18
CA HIS A 174 -4.44 -5.86 -11.43
C HIS A 174 -5.74 -5.78 -12.26
N ARG A 175 -6.64 -6.75 -12.04
CA ARG A 175 -7.95 -6.83 -12.73
C ARG A 175 -8.81 -5.58 -12.56
N ASN A 176 -8.74 -4.93 -11.40
CA ASN A 176 -9.57 -3.77 -11.11
C ASN A 176 -9.07 -2.54 -11.87
N THR A 177 -7.75 -2.43 -12.08
CA THR A 177 -7.14 -1.42 -12.95
C THR A 177 -7.58 -1.58 -14.39
N VAL A 178 -7.60 -2.80 -14.91
CA VAL A 178 -8.14 -3.07 -16.25
C VAL A 178 -9.62 -2.68 -16.30
N ASN A 179 -10.44 -3.13 -15.34
CA ASN A 179 -11.86 -2.75 -15.26
C ASN A 179 -12.07 -1.23 -15.29
N TYR A 180 -11.33 -0.50 -14.46
CA TYR A 180 -11.40 0.96 -14.40
C TYR A 180 -11.04 1.59 -15.76
N LYS A 181 -9.93 1.17 -16.37
CA LYS A 181 -9.48 1.72 -17.66
C LYS A 181 -10.48 1.44 -18.79
N ILE A 182 -11.11 0.26 -18.79
CA ILE A 182 -12.18 -0.07 -19.73
C ILE A 182 -13.44 0.74 -19.47
N ALA A 183 -13.85 0.91 -18.20
CA ALA A 183 -14.97 1.78 -17.85
C ALA A 183 -14.73 3.24 -18.30
N LYS A 184 -13.50 3.75 -18.13
CA LYS A 184 -13.13 5.09 -18.58
C LYS A 184 -13.09 5.22 -20.11
N ALA A 185 -12.61 4.20 -20.80
CA ALA A 185 -12.67 4.14 -22.26
C ALA A 185 -14.12 4.12 -22.77
N ALA A 186 -15.00 3.35 -22.13
CA ALA A 186 -16.43 3.31 -22.43
C ALA A 186 -17.08 4.69 -22.28
N GLU A 187 -16.76 5.40 -21.20
CA GLU A 187 -17.23 6.78 -20.95
C GLU A 187 -16.75 7.75 -22.04
N ILE A 188 -15.46 7.73 -22.37
CA ILE A 188 -14.86 8.64 -23.36
C ILE A 188 -15.39 8.39 -24.77
N LEU A 189 -15.49 7.12 -25.16
CA LEU A 189 -16.00 6.71 -26.46
C LEU A 189 -17.54 6.82 -26.53
N ASN A 190 -18.20 6.98 -25.38
CA ASN A 190 -19.64 6.88 -25.22
C ASN A 190 -20.20 5.58 -25.83
N MET A 191 -19.55 4.45 -25.52
CA MET A 191 -19.88 3.12 -26.05
C MET A 191 -20.08 2.13 -24.91
N ASP A 192 -21.04 1.22 -25.04
CA ASP A 192 -21.19 0.09 -24.12
C ASP A 192 -20.22 -1.04 -24.49
N LEU A 193 -19.08 -1.12 -23.79
CA LEU A 193 -18.06 -2.15 -24.03
C LEU A 193 -18.44 -3.54 -23.49
N SER A 194 -19.57 -3.67 -22.78
CA SER A 194 -20.10 -4.98 -22.41
C SER A 194 -20.81 -5.67 -23.59
N SER A 195 -21.23 -4.91 -24.60
CA SER A 195 -21.79 -5.41 -25.85
C SER A 195 -20.71 -5.99 -26.79
N LEU A 196 -20.98 -7.17 -27.35
CA LEU A 196 -20.12 -7.79 -28.36
C LEU A 196 -19.97 -6.89 -29.59
N ASP A 197 -21.05 -6.25 -30.03
CA ASP A 197 -21.05 -5.40 -31.23
C ASP A 197 -20.10 -4.21 -31.08
N SER A 198 -20.16 -3.53 -29.92
CA SER A 198 -19.25 -2.42 -29.59
C SER A 198 -17.79 -2.87 -29.57
N ARG A 199 -17.51 -4.03 -28.95
CA ARG A 199 -16.15 -4.59 -28.91
C ARG A 199 -15.64 -4.95 -30.30
N MET A 200 -16.48 -5.56 -31.13
CA MET A 200 -16.12 -5.90 -32.51
C MET A 200 -15.84 -4.65 -33.35
N GLN A 201 -16.68 -3.62 -33.24
CA GLN A 201 -16.48 -2.35 -33.95
C GLN A 201 -15.12 -1.72 -33.61
N LEU A 202 -14.76 -1.71 -32.32
CA LEU A 202 -13.48 -1.16 -31.88
C LEU A 202 -12.31 -2.05 -32.28
N LEU A 203 -12.43 -3.37 -32.17
CA LEU A 203 -11.38 -4.29 -32.58
C LEU A 203 -11.06 -4.14 -34.08
N LEU A 204 -12.09 -4.05 -34.92
CA LEU A 204 -11.93 -3.76 -36.35
C LEU A 204 -11.27 -2.40 -36.58
N SER A 205 -11.61 -1.38 -35.78
CA SER A 205 -11.00 -0.05 -35.88
C SER A 205 -9.50 -0.09 -35.55
N PHE A 206 -9.09 -0.84 -34.53
CA PHE A 206 -7.68 -1.09 -34.22
C PHE A 206 -6.96 -1.84 -35.35
N MET A 207 -7.58 -2.90 -35.89
CA MET A 207 -7.00 -3.64 -37.01
C MET A 207 -6.80 -2.78 -38.26
N LEU A 208 -7.76 -1.90 -38.57
CA LEU A 208 -7.65 -0.96 -39.69
C LEU A 208 -6.55 0.08 -39.44
N TYR A 209 -6.44 0.60 -38.22
CA TYR A 209 -5.38 1.52 -37.84
C TYR A 209 -3.99 0.89 -38.06
N ASP A 210 -3.79 -0.36 -37.59
CA ASP A 210 -2.54 -1.11 -37.74
C ASP A 210 -2.18 -1.43 -39.21
N MET A 211 -3.16 -1.39 -40.13
CA MET A 211 -2.91 -1.57 -41.56
C MET A 211 -2.53 -0.29 -42.29
N VAL A 212 -2.94 0.87 -41.77
CA VAL A 212 -2.83 2.18 -42.44
C VAL A 212 -1.66 2.99 -41.89
N CYS A 213 -1.22 2.73 -40.66
CA CYS A 213 -0.08 3.36 -40.01
C CYS A 213 1.12 2.40 -39.94
#